data_AF-A0A966UDZ1-F1
#
_entry.id   AF-A0A966UDZ1-F1
#
_cell.length_a   1.000
_cell.length_b   1.000
_cell.length_c   1.000
_cell.angle_alpha   90.00
_cell.angle_beta   90.00
_cell.angle_gamma   90.00
#
_symmetry.space_group_name_H-M   'P 1'
#
loop_
_entity.id
_entity.type
_entity.pdbx_description
1 polymer ?
#
loop_
_entity_poly.entity_id
_entity_poly.type
_entity_poly.pdbx_seq_one_letter_code
_entity_poly.pdbx_strand_id
1 'polypeptide(L)'
;GGLAGVLVAPTTFIAPNSFDLLLVFGFTAAVIGGLDSLIGGVLGGLALGVGLSVVTGYLGGSYTFMTAFVLLIIILLVRPQGILGARGARRA
;
A
#
# COMPACT_ATOMS: atom_id res chain seq x y z
N GLY A 1 19.52 -7.15 4.42
CA GLY A 1 18.91 -5.83 4.61
C GLY A 1 19.73 -4.74 3.92
N GLY A 2 20.83 -4.29 4.53
CA GLY A 2 21.63 -3.15 4.03
C GLY A 2 22.15 -3.30 2.60
N LEU A 3 22.71 -4.46 2.23
CA LEU A 3 23.22 -4.69 0.87
C LEU A 3 22.12 -4.72 -0.20
N ALA A 4 20.95 -5.26 0.13
CA ALA A 4 19.79 -5.25 -0.76
C ALA A 4 19.25 -3.82 -0.96
N GLY A 5 19.28 -2.99 0.09
CA GLY A 5 18.89 -1.57 0.02
C GLY A 5 19.85 -0.72 -0.82
N VAL A 6 21.16 -0.97 -0.75
CA VAL A 6 22.18 -0.26 -1.55
C VAL A 6 22.03 -0.55 -3.05
N LEU A 7 21.58 -1.75 -3.43
CA LEU A 7 21.32 -2.10 -4.84
C LEU A 7 20.02 -1.48 -5.39
N VAL A 8 19.04 -1.19 -4.54
CA VAL A 8 17.78 -0.54 -4.93
C VAL A 8 17.91 0.99 -4.95
N ALA A 9 18.77 1.54 -4.08
CA ALA A 9 18.97 2.98 -3.90
C ALA A 9 19.25 3.80 -5.19
N PRO A 10 19.99 3.33 -6.21
CA PRO A 10 20.26 4.15 -7.39
C PRO A 10 19.14 4.12 -8.43
N THR A 11 18.09 3.31 -8.25
CA THR A 11 17.00 3.19 -9.24
C THR A 11 15.91 4.26 -9.13
N THR A 12 15.91 5.03 -8.04
CA THR A 12 14.93 6.11 -7.81
C THR A 12 15.63 7.46 -7.81
N PHE A 13 15.33 8.27 -8.83
CA PHE A 13 15.73 9.67 -8.92
C PHE A 13 15.13 10.43 -7.72
N ILE A 14 15.93 10.83 -6.73
CA ILE A 14 15.44 11.59 -5.57
C ILE A 14 15.27 13.04 -5.99
N ALA A 15 14.06 13.39 -6.41
CA ALA A 15 13.59 14.75 -6.58
C ALA A 15 12.73 15.18 -5.37
N PRO A 16 12.54 16.47 -5.09
CA PRO A 16 11.76 16.94 -3.94
C PRO A 16 10.33 16.36 -3.85
N ASN A 17 9.75 15.99 -5.00
CA ASN A 17 8.43 15.37 -5.13
C ASN A 17 8.41 13.84 -4.93
N SER A 18 9.55 13.20 -4.62
CA SER A 18 9.63 11.73 -4.45
C SER A 18 8.74 11.19 -3.33
N PHE A 19 8.39 12.05 -2.36
CA PHE A 19 7.50 11.69 -1.26
C PHE A 19 6.02 11.62 -1.64
N ASP A 20 5.59 12.25 -2.74
CA ASP A 20 4.18 12.19 -3.18
C ASP A 20 3.74 10.76 -3.45
N LEU A 21 4.59 9.97 -4.11
CA LEU A 21 4.30 8.57 -4.40
C LEU A 21 4.24 7.72 -3.13
N LEU A 22 5.10 8.03 -2.15
CA LEU A 22 5.12 7.35 -0.87
C LEU A 22 3.83 7.64 -0.08
N LEU A 23 3.34 8.88 -0.14
CA LEU A 23 2.07 9.28 0.45
C LEU A 23 0.88 8.58 -0.20
N VAL A 24 0.85 8.49 -1.53
CA VAL A 24 -0.21 7.79 -2.26
C VAL A 24 -0.26 6.33 -1.84
N PHE A 25 0.86 5.61 -1.84
CA PHE A 25 0.87 4.21 -1.43
C PHE A 25 0.57 4.03 0.06
N GLY A 26 1.05 4.93 0.93
CA GLY A 26 0.75 4.91 2.36
C GLY A 26 -0.73 5.13 2.65
N PHE A 27 -1.37 6.10 1.97
CA PHE A 27 -2.81 6.33 2.07
C PHE A 27 -3.60 5.14 1.52
N THR A 28 -3.19 4.59 0.37
CA THR A 28 -3.84 3.42 -0.23
C THR A 28 -3.78 2.21 0.71
N ALA A 29 -2.63 1.95 1.32
CA ALA A 29 -2.43 0.91 2.32
C ALA A 29 -3.32 1.11 3.57
N ALA A 30 -3.41 2.35 4.06
CA ALA A 30 -4.24 2.70 5.21
C ALA A 30 -5.75 2.54 4.91
N VAL A 31 -6.21 2.93 3.73
CA VAL A 31 -7.60 2.74 3.30
C VAL A 31 -7.94 1.26 3.13
N ILE A 32 -7.03 0.48 2.54
CA ILE A 32 -7.17 -0.98 2.42
C ILE A 32 -7.25 -1.65 3.79
N GLY A 33 -6.37 -1.25 4.72
CA GLY A 33 -6.29 -1.78 6.06
C GLY A 33 -7.42 -1.34 7.00
N GLY A 34 -7.95 -0.13 6.78
CA GLY A 34 -8.84 0.62 7.66
C GLY A 34 -8.10 1.78 8.35
N LEU A 35 -8.58 3.00 8.15
CA LEU A 35 -7.95 4.24 8.69
C LEU A 35 -7.94 4.28 10.22
N ASP A 36 -8.92 3.63 10.86
CA ASP A 36 -9.09 3.63 12.32
C ASP A 36 -8.26 2.56 13.04
N SER A 37 -7.51 1.72 12.32
CA SER A 37 -6.75 0.61 12.91
C SER A 37 -5.30 0.62 12.46
N LEU A 38 -4.38 0.84 13.41
CA LEU A 38 -2.94 0.75 13.15
C LEU A 38 -2.54 -0.63 12.63
N ILE A 39 -3.05 -1.71 13.26
CA ILE A 39 -2.77 -3.09 12.85
C ILE A 39 -3.38 -3.38 11.47
N GLY A 40 -4.59 -2.86 11.21
CA GLY A 40 -5.24 -2.94 9.91
C GLY A 40 -4.38 -2.31 8.81
N GLY A 41 -3.90 -1.07 9.02
CA GLY A 41 -3.03 -0.36 8.09
C GLY A 41 -1.72 -1.08 7.79
N VAL A 42 -1.07 -1.68 8.80
CA VAL A 42 0.15 -2.48 8.60
C VAL A 42 -0.11 -3.72 7.73
N LEU A 43 -1.19 -4.45 8.02
CA LEU A 43 -1.59 -5.62 7.21
C LEU A 43 -2.00 -5.21 5.79
N GLY A 44 -2.68 -4.08 5.65
CA GLY A 44 -3.06 -3.51 4.36
C GLY A 44 -1.85 -3.09 3.52
N GLY A 45 -0.84 -2.47 4.15
CA GLY A 45 0.42 -2.13 3.51
C GLY A 45 1.23 -3.35 3.08
N LEU A 46 1.26 -4.41 3.90
CA LEU A 46 1.87 -5.68 3.53
C LEU A 46 1.16 -6.33 2.35
N ALA A 47 -0.17 -6.37 2.35
CA ALA A 47 -0.95 -6.92 1.25
C ALA A 47 -0.75 -6.13 -0.06
N LEU A 48 -0.80 -4.80 0.02
CA LEU A 48 -0.54 -3.92 -1.12
C LEU A 48 0.89 -4.08 -1.64
N GLY A 49 1.89 -4.13 -0.75
CA GLY A 49 3.29 -4.33 -1.11
C GLY A 49 3.53 -5.67 -1.82
N VAL A 50 2.99 -6.77 -1.27
CA VAL A 50 3.10 -8.10 -1.91
C VAL A 50 2.39 -8.11 -3.26
N GLY A 51 1.17 -7.54 -3.35
CA GLY A 51 0.44 -7.45 -4.61
C GLY A 51 1.20 -6.65 -5.67
N LEU A 52 1.81 -5.53 -5.28
CA LEU A 52 2.67 -4.73 -6.15
C LEU A 52 3.91 -5.51 -6.58
N SER A 53 4.63 -6.18 -5.67
CA SER A 53 5.80 -6.99 -6.02
C SER A 53 5.48 -8.10 -7.02
N VAL A 54 4.32 -8.77 -6.85
CA VAL A 54 3.86 -9.78 -7.80
C VAL A 54 3.56 -9.13 -9.15
N VAL A 55 2.74 -8.09 -9.21
CA VAL A 55 2.34 -7.50 -10.50
C VAL A 55 3.50 -6.84 -11.22
N THR A 56 4.38 -6.14 -10.50
CA THR A 56 5.59 -5.56 -11.10
C THR A 56 6.57 -6.62 -11.59
N GLY A 57 6.63 -7.78 -10.92
CA GLY A 57 7.44 -8.92 -11.35
C GLY A 57 6.91 -9.61 -12.61
N TYR A 58 5.58 -9.69 -12.80
CA TYR A 58 4.97 -10.39 -13.94
C TYR A 58 4.59 -9.49 -15.12
N LEU A 59 4.06 -8.30 -14.86
CA LEU A 59 3.58 -7.36 -15.88
C LEU A 59 4.54 -6.18 -16.12
N GLY A 60 5.54 -5.99 -15.25
CA GLY A 60 6.50 -4.88 -15.34
C GLY A 60 6.08 -3.64 -14.54
N GLY A 61 7.06 -2.78 -14.22
CA GLY A 61 6.90 -1.63 -13.33
C GLY A 61 5.89 -0.56 -13.79
N SER A 62 5.54 -0.52 -15.08
CA SER A 62 4.55 0.43 -15.61
C SER A 62 3.14 0.24 -15.03
N TYR A 63 2.81 -0.96 -14.54
CA TYR A 63 1.48 -1.27 -14.00
C TYR A 63 1.36 -1.08 -12.48
N THR A 64 2.40 -0.56 -11.81
CA THR A 64 2.41 -0.34 -10.35
C THR A 64 1.22 0.52 -9.90
N PHE A 65 0.99 1.66 -10.57
CA PHE A 65 -0.10 2.57 -10.22
C PHE A 65 -1.48 1.98 -10.48
N MET A 66 -1.67 1.37 -11.66
CA MET A 66 -2.94 0.70 -11.99
C MET A 66 -3.27 -0.39 -10.97
N THR A 67 -2.28 -1.18 -10.57
CA THR A 67 -2.47 -2.28 -9.61
C THR A 67 -2.88 -1.76 -8.25
N ALA A 68 -2.21 -0.73 -7.74
CA ALA A 68 -2.56 -0.12 -6.44
C ALA A 68 -3.98 0.43 -6.43
N PHE A 69 -4.38 1.14 -7.50
CA PHE A 69 -5.74 1.66 -7.64
C PHE A 69 -6.79 0.55 -7.77
N VAL A 70 -6.54 -0.46 -8.60
CA VAL A 70 -7.46 -1.59 -8.79
C VAL A 70 -7.63 -2.38 -7.48
N LEU A 71 -6.54 -2.65 -6.76
CA LEU A 71 -6.61 -3.29 -5.44
C LEU A 71 -7.46 -2.48 -4.46
N LEU A 72 -7.25 -1.16 -4.40
CA LEU A 72 -8.06 -0.29 -3.55
C LEU A 72 -9.54 -0.39 -3.91
N ILE A 73 -9.90 -0.29 -5.20
CA ILE A 73 -11.30 -0.38 -5.65
C ILE A 73 -11.90 -1.74 -5.27
N ILE A 74 -11.20 -2.84 -5.54
CA ILE A 74 -11.65 -4.20 -5.20
C ILE A 74 -11.90 -4.32 -3.70
N ILE A 75 -10.98 -3.82 -2.88
CA ILE A 75 -11.07 -3.92 -1.43
C ILE A 75 -12.22 -3.05 -0.89
N LEU A 76 -12.43 -1.85 -1.42
CA LEU A 76 -13.58 -1.03 -1.06
C LEU A 76 -14.91 -1.66 -1.47
N LEU A 77 -14.96 -2.33 -2.62
CA LEU A 77 -16.16 -3.02 -3.08
C LEU A 77 -16.50 -4.22 -2.20
N VAL A 78 -15.50 -4.99 -1.78
CA VAL A 78 -15.69 -6.20 -0.96
C VAL A 78 -15.86 -5.84 0.52
N ARG A 79 -15.13 -4.85 1.02
CA ARG A 79 -15.16 -4.36 2.41
C ARG A 79 -14.83 -2.87 2.50
N PRO A 80 -15.84 -1.98 2.41
CA PRO A 80 -15.64 -0.52 2.41
C PRO A 80 -15.07 0.04 3.73
N GLN A 81 -15.07 -0.76 4.80
CA GLN A 81 -14.53 -0.40 6.12
C GLN A 81 -13.07 -0.86 6.31
N GLY A 82 -12.45 -1.44 5.28
CA GLY A 82 -11.12 -2.06 5.36
C GLY A 82 -11.13 -3.48 5.98
N ILE A 83 -9.96 -4.13 5.99
CA ILE A 83 -9.78 -5.51 6.51
C ILE A 83 -10.19 -5.63 7.98
N LEU A 84 -9.87 -4.61 8.79
CA LEU A 84 -10.09 -4.56 10.23
C LEU A 84 -11.14 -3.50 10.63
N GLY A 85 -12.22 -3.41 9.85
CA GLY A 85 -13.34 -2.49 10.12
C GLY A 85 -13.81 -2.53 11.58
N ALA A 86 -13.80 -1.36 12.21
CA ALA A 86 -14.36 -0.97 13.50
C ALA A 86 -14.75 -2.12 14.47
N ARG A 87 -13.78 -2.86 15.02
CA ARG A 87 -13.99 -3.62 16.28
C ARG A 87 -13.61 -2.84 17.54
N GLY A 88 -13.20 -1.58 17.40
CA GLY A 88 -12.76 -0.70 18.50
C GLY A 88 -13.73 0.39 18.93
N ALA A 89 -14.78 0.72 18.16
CA ALA A 89 -15.80 1.68 18.59
C ALA A 89 -16.82 1.02 19.55
N ARG A 90 -16.33 0.35 20.61
CA ARG A 90 -17.15 0.01 21.75
C ARG A 90 -16.93 1.11 22.79
N ARG A 91 -17.90 2.03 22.82
CA ARG A 91 -18.34 2.88 23.94
C ARG A 91 -17.29 3.23 25.00
N ALA A 92 -16.98 4.52 25.12
CA ALA A 92 -16.82 5.20 26.39
C ALA A 92 -17.52 6.56 26.28
#